data_AF-A0A645G757-F1
#
_entry.id   AF-A0A645G757-F1
#
_cell.length_a   1.000
_cell.length_b   1.000
_cell.length_c   1.000
_cell.angle_alpha   90.00
_cell.angle_beta   90.00
_cell.angle_gamma   90.00
#
_symmetry.space_group_name_H-M   'P 1'
#
loop_
_entity.id
_entity.type
_entity.pdbx_description
1 polymer ?
#
loop_
_entity_poly.entity_id
_entity_poly.type
_entity_poly.pdbx_seq_one_letter_code
_entity_poly.pdbx_strand_id
1 'polypeptide(L)'
;MEAMVESGEEWLEPLLEYRDLLSSTQNPEKKFIYREFKRRNGQVAFNHSNGKLVPGPYKLEFRKELLSKLLEIQKQVQAEAPIGEAPVLIHPAELHEIRRLWRSESGDWADSVPQIVKSSLGIELDWEIEDSVLYNTQDFALLDKVCKEHDLPTELMVKLIGVEKASHGLKRRHNIHSQLSKVLNEEWRDLASILAARNSQQDINEIIEVDDDESSFTEEISSGQLDLLNNVGVKP
;
A
#
# COMPACT_ATOMS: atom_id res chain seq x y z
N MET A 1 -14.35 -18.59 14.19
CA MET A 1 -13.54 -19.24 13.15
C MET A 1 -12.72 -20.36 13.76
N GLU A 2 -11.92 -20.14 14.82
CA GLU A 2 -11.20 -21.22 15.55
C GLU A 2 -12.09 -22.42 15.86
N ALA A 3 -13.23 -22.23 16.54
CA ALA A 3 -14.15 -23.32 16.86
C ALA A 3 -14.76 -24.04 15.64
N MET A 4 -14.82 -23.39 14.46
CA MET A 4 -15.38 -24.00 13.24
C MET A 4 -14.32 -24.87 12.55
N VAL A 5 -13.07 -24.38 12.49
CA VAL A 5 -11.91 -25.16 12.04
C VAL A 5 -11.71 -26.38 12.95
N GLU A 6 -11.73 -26.19 14.27
CA GLU A 6 -11.64 -27.29 15.25
C GLU A 6 -12.81 -28.30 15.15
N SER A 7 -13.96 -27.88 14.61
CA SER A 7 -15.12 -28.74 14.37
C SER A 7 -15.07 -29.51 13.04
N GLY A 8 -14.02 -29.31 12.23
CA GLY A 8 -13.78 -30.04 10.99
C GLY A 8 -13.95 -29.22 9.70
N GLU A 9 -14.21 -27.91 9.79
CA GLU A 9 -14.25 -27.02 8.61
C GLU A 9 -12.85 -26.50 8.26
N GLU A 10 -11.95 -27.42 7.91
CA GLU A 10 -10.53 -27.14 7.62
C GLU A 10 -10.33 -26.13 6.48
N TRP A 11 -11.25 -26.08 5.51
CA TRP A 11 -11.23 -25.12 4.39
C TRP A 11 -11.32 -23.64 4.82
N LEU A 12 -11.68 -23.36 6.08
CA LEU A 12 -11.67 -22.01 6.67
C LEU A 12 -10.31 -21.61 7.28
N GLU A 13 -9.36 -22.53 7.40
CA GLU A 13 -8.05 -22.29 8.01
C GLU A 13 -7.30 -21.09 7.37
N PRO A 14 -7.24 -20.95 6.03
CA PRO A 14 -6.56 -19.80 5.40
C PRO A 14 -7.20 -18.44 5.76
N LEU A 15 -8.51 -18.41 6.01
CA LEU A 15 -9.22 -17.20 6.44
C LEU A 15 -8.92 -16.86 7.90
N LEU A 16 -8.76 -17.89 8.74
CA LEU A 16 -8.35 -17.72 10.13
C LEU A 16 -6.93 -17.14 10.19
N GLU A 17 -5.99 -17.71 9.46
CA GLU A 17 -4.61 -17.20 9.37
C GLU A 17 -4.56 -15.75 8.89
N TYR A 18 -5.36 -15.40 7.87
CA TYR A 18 -5.45 -14.04 7.37
C TYR A 18 -5.99 -13.05 8.41
N ARG A 19 -7.00 -13.47 9.18
CA ARG A 19 -7.52 -12.69 10.30
C ARG A 19 -6.45 -12.49 11.37
N ASP A 20 -5.69 -13.52 11.70
CA ASP A 20 -4.64 -13.46 12.72
C ASP A 20 -3.48 -12.56 12.29
N LEU A 21 -3.11 -12.61 11.00
CA LEU A 21 -2.19 -11.64 10.39
C LEU A 21 -2.70 -10.20 10.60
N LEU A 22 -3.95 -9.92 10.24
CA LEU A 22 -4.53 -8.58 10.42
C LEU A 22 -4.56 -8.15 11.89
N SER A 23 -4.89 -9.07 12.80
CA SER A 23 -4.87 -8.84 14.25
C SER A 23 -3.46 -8.49 14.74
N SER A 24 -2.45 -9.22 14.28
CA SER A 24 -1.04 -8.98 14.66
C SER A 24 -0.55 -7.57 14.28
N THR A 25 -1.08 -7.01 13.17
CA THR A 25 -0.74 -5.65 12.72
C THR A 25 -1.29 -4.55 13.62
N GLN A 26 -2.17 -4.89 14.58
CA GLN A 26 -2.74 -3.95 15.54
C GLN A 26 -1.90 -3.82 16.81
N ASN A 27 -0.91 -4.71 17.03
CA ASN A 27 0.03 -4.55 18.15
C ASN A 27 0.72 -3.18 18.02
N PRO A 28 0.64 -2.29 19.03
CA PRO A 28 1.29 -0.97 19.03
C PRO A 28 2.72 -0.97 18.51
N GLU A 29 3.51 -1.97 18.90
CA GLU A 29 4.94 -2.08 18.55
C GLU A 29 5.17 -2.32 17.05
N LYS A 30 4.26 -3.05 16.42
CA LYS A 30 4.36 -3.45 15.01
C LYS A 30 3.68 -2.45 14.08
N LYS A 31 3.01 -1.42 14.59
CA LYS A 31 2.17 -0.55 13.73
C LYS A 31 2.98 0.15 12.65
N PHE A 32 4.17 0.64 12.95
CA PHE A 32 4.99 1.40 11.99
C PHE A 32 5.73 0.50 10.98
N ILE A 33 5.76 -0.82 11.21
CA ILE A 33 6.17 -1.79 10.21
C ILE A 33 5.16 -1.76 9.04
N TYR A 34 3.87 -1.84 9.35
CA TYR A 34 2.80 -1.96 8.35
C TYR A 34 2.16 -0.64 7.93
N ARG A 35 2.27 0.42 8.73
CA ARG A 35 1.53 1.68 8.55
C ARG A 35 2.46 2.84 8.30
N GLU A 36 1.93 3.80 7.53
CA GLU A 36 2.55 5.10 7.33
C GLU A 36 2.64 5.87 8.64
N PHE A 37 3.67 6.70 8.81
CA PHE A 37 3.71 7.68 9.90
C PHE A 37 2.88 8.94 9.58
N LYS A 38 2.57 9.16 8.30
CA LYS A 38 1.70 10.24 7.81
C LYS A 38 0.25 9.80 7.79
N ARG A 39 -0.66 10.68 8.20
CA ARG A 39 -2.11 10.48 8.09
C ARG A 39 -2.56 10.69 6.64
N ARG A 40 -3.80 10.33 6.29
CA ARG A 40 -4.36 10.50 4.93
C ARG A 40 -4.42 11.97 4.46
N ASN A 41 -4.35 12.94 5.38
CA ASN A 41 -4.22 14.36 5.05
C ASN A 41 -2.75 14.80 4.82
N GLY A 42 -1.81 13.85 4.80
CA GLY A 42 -0.38 14.08 4.61
C GLY A 42 0.36 14.63 5.84
N GLN A 43 -0.32 14.83 6.98
CA GLN A 43 0.28 15.38 8.19
C GLN A 43 0.72 14.27 9.15
N VAL A 44 1.76 14.55 9.93
CA VAL A 44 2.15 13.71 11.07
C VAL A 44 1.37 14.16 12.30
N ALA A 45 0.69 13.22 12.95
CA ALA A 45 -0.12 13.48 14.13
C ALA A 45 0.50 12.81 15.36
N PHE A 46 0.37 13.46 16.50
CA PHE A 46 0.84 12.96 17.79
C PHE A 46 -0.30 13.00 18.78
N ASN A 47 -0.39 12.00 19.63
CA ASN A 47 -1.41 11.92 20.64
C ASN A 47 -1.11 12.93 21.77
N HIS A 48 -2.10 13.75 22.10
CA HIS A 48 -1.97 14.78 23.13
C HIS A 48 -1.75 14.21 24.54
N SER A 49 -2.21 12.99 24.84
CA SER A 49 -2.11 12.43 26.19
C SER A 49 -0.76 11.80 26.51
N ASN A 50 -0.15 11.11 25.54
CA ASN A 50 1.09 10.37 25.75
C ASN A 50 2.25 10.83 24.84
N GLY A 51 2.03 11.83 23.99
CA GLY A 51 3.03 12.36 23.07
C GLY A 51 3.40 11.43 21.91
N LYS A 52 2.85 10.21 21.85
CA LYS A 52 3.23 9.18 20.88
C LYS A 52 2.72 9.49 19.49
N LEU A 53 3.46 9.02 18.50
CA LEU A 53 3.09 9.14 17.09
C LEU A 53 1.79 8.38 16.80
N VAL A 54 0.86 9.02 16.11
CA VAL A 54 -0.40 8.39 15.69
C VAL A 54 -0.20 7.77 14.32
N PRO A 55 -0.34 6.45 14.18
CA PRO A 55 -0.13 5.79 12.90
C PRO A 55 -1.17 6.20 11.86
N GLY A 56 -0.69 6.25 10.63
CA GLY A 56 -1.44 6.48 9.42
C GLY A 56 -2.15 5.23 8.89
N PRO A 57 -2.59 5.27 7.63
CA PRO A 57 -3.12 4.09 6.96
C PRO A 57 -2.00 3.08 6.67
N TYR A 58 -2.37 1.85 6.28
CA TYR A 58 -1.38 0.85 5.84
C TYR A 58 -0.53 1.39 4.69
N LYS A 59 0.76 1.03 4.66
CA LYS A 59 1.67 1.33 3.54
C LYS A 59 1.12 0.70 2.26
N LEU A 60 1.34 1.35 1.11
CA LEU A 60 0.83 0.85 -0.17
C LEU A 60 1.33 -0.57 -0.46
N GLU A 61 2.62 -0.84 -0.21
CA GLU A 61 3.22 -2.17 -0.41
C GLU A 61 2.54 -3.24 0.45
N PHE A 62 2.28 -2.97 1.73
CA PHE A 62 1.55 -3.90 2.59
C PHE A 62 0.10 -4.13 2.12
N ARG A 63 -0.56 -3.09 1.55
CA ARG A 63 -1.90 -3.28 0.97
C ARG A 63 -1.85 -4.18 -0.28
N LYS A 64 -0.79 -4.11 -1.10
CA LYS A 64 -0.57 -5.02 -2.23
C LYS A 64 -0.42 -6.46 -1.74
N GLU A 65 0.39 -6.68 -0.71
CA GLU A 65 0.55 -8.01 -0.09
C GLU A 65 -0.78 -8.55 0.46
N LEU A 66 -1.54 -7.72 1.18
CA LEU A 66 -2.86 -8.10 1.69
C LEU A 66 -3.83 -8.47 0.58
N LEU A 67 -3.80 -7.75 -0.55
CA LEU A 67 -4.64 -8.06 -1.71
C LEU A 67 -4.22 -9.37 -2.38
N SER A 68 -2.92 -9.57 -2.61
CA SER A 68 -2.40 -10.82 -3.19
C SER A 68 -2.79 -12.02 -2.35
N LYS A 69 -2.55 -11.97 -1.03
CA LYS A 69 -2.94 -13.01 -0.07
C LYS A 69 -4.46 -13.26 -0.11
N LEU A 70 -5.27 -12.20 -0.12
CA LEU A 70 -6.74 -12.34 -0.15
C LEU A 70 -7.22 -13.08 -1.40
N LEU A 71 -6.65 -12.78 -2.57
CA LEU A 71 -7.01 -13.43 -3.83
C LEU A 71 -6.57 -14.90 -3.87
N GLU A 72 -5.38 -15.20 -3.32
CA GLU A 72 -4.90 -16.57 -3.16
C GLU A 72 -5.80 -17.38 -2.22
N ILE A 73 -6.17 -16.80 -1.08
CA ILE A 73 -7.10 -17.40 -0.13
C ILE A 73 -8.46 -17.62 -0.78
N GLN A 74 -8.99 -16.64 -1.52
CA GLN A 74 -10.25 -16.82 -2.24
C GLN A 74 -10.21 -18.04 -3.17
N LYS A 75 -9.11 -18.20 -3.92
CA LYS A 75 -8.92 -19.33 -4.83
C LYS A 75 -8.85 -20.66 -4.08
N GLN A 76 -8.14 -20.71 -2.96
CA GLN A 76 -8.01 -21.91 -2.14
C GLN A 76 -9.35 -22.31 -1.52
N VAL A 77 -10.00 -21.37 -0.84
CA VAL A 77 -11.30 -21.56 -0.18
C VAL A 77 -12.37 -21.98 -1.20
N GLN A 78 -12.39 -21.41 -2.41
CA GLN A 78 -13.32 -21.83 -3.46
C GLN A 78 -13.07 -23.26 -3.99
N ALA A 79 -11.84 -23.75 -3.91
CA ALA A 79 -11.49 -25.11 -4.33
C ALA A 79 -11.82 -26.17 -3.26
N GLU A 80 -11.72 -25.79 -1.99
CA GLU A 80 -11.86 -26.69 -0.84
C GLU A 80 -13.24 -26.65 -0.19
N ALA A 81 -13.99 -25.55 -0.36
CA ALA A 81 -15.30 -25.38 0.26
C ALA A 81 -16.33 -26.43 -0.19
N PRO A 82 -17.23 -26.86 0.72
CA PRO A 82 -18.36 -27.70 0.38
C PRO A 82 -19.24 -27.10 -0.73
N ILE A 83 -19.97 -27.99 -1.43
CA ILE A 83 -20.87 -27.58 -2.51
C ILE A 83 -21.92 -26.60 -1.98
N GLY A 84 -21.92 -25.39 -2.52
CA GLY A 84 -22.83 -24.31 -2.14
C GLY A 84 -22.30 -23.34 -1.09
N GLU A 85 -21.11 -23.58 -0.54
CA GLU A 85 -20.50 -22.75 0.51
C GLU A 85 -19.30 -21.92 0.00
N ALA A 86 -18.82 -22.18 -1.22
CA ALA A 86 -17.70 -21.46 -1.83
C ALA A 86 -17.95 -19.94 -1.87
N PRO A 87 -17.27 -19.15 -1.01
CA PRO A 87 -17.54 -17.73 -0.90
C PRO A 87 -16.75 -16.94 -1.95
N VAL A 88 -17.30 -15.79 -2.33
CA VAL A 88 -16.54 -14.74 -3.01
C VAL A 88 -16.11 -13.76 -1.93
N LEU A 89 -14.80 -13.65 -1.71
CA LEU A 89 -14.22 -12.78 -0.67
C LEU A 89 -14.09 -11.33 -1.14
N ILE A 90 -13.83 -11.14 -2.44
CA ILE A 90 -13.74 -9.82 -3.07
C ILE A 90 -14.30 -9.86 -4.49
N HIS A 91 -15.16 -8.88 -4.79
CA HIS A 91 -15.82 -8.78 -6.08
C HIS A 91 -14.99 -7.95 -7.08
N PRO A 92 -15.18 -8.18 -8.40
CA PRO A 92 -14.54 -7.37 -9.44
C PRO A 92 -14.75 -5.87 -9.24
N ALA A 93 -15.97 -5.43 -8.90
CA ALA A 93 -16.27 -4.02 -8.65
C ALA A 93 -15.41 -3.41 -7.52
N GLU A 94 -15.07 -4.19 -6.50
CA GLU A 94 -14.19 -3.75 -5.41
C GLU A 94 -12.74 -3.63 -5.89
N LEU A 95 -12.27 -4.55 -6.75
CA LEU A 95 -10.95 -4.47 -7.36
C LEU A 95 -10.80 -3.22 -8.26
N HIS A 96 -11.84 -2.85 -9.01
CA HIS A 96 -11.87 -1.60 -9.77
C HIS A 96 -11.73 -0.38 -8.85
N GLU A 97 -12.44 -0.36 -7.72
CA GLU A 97 -12.37 0.75 -6.77
C GLU A 97 -11.01 0.80 -6.05
N ILE A 98 -10.42 -0.34 -5.70
CA ILE A 98 -9.06 -0.40 -5.14
C ILE A 98 -8.06 0.18 -6.14
N ARG A 99 -8.12 -0.23 -7.42
CA ARG A 99 -7.27 0.32 -8.49
C ARG A 99 -7.43 1.84 -8.58
N ARG A 100 -8.67 2.33 -8.63
CA ARG A 100 -8.99 3.76 -8.69
C ARG A 100 -8.38 4.52 -7.51
N LEU A 101 -8.56 4.03 -6.29
CA LEU A 101 -8.03 4.66 -5.07
C LEU A 101 -6.50 4.63 -5.01
N TRP A 102 -5.85 3.53 -5.38
CA TRP A 102 -4.39 3.43 -5.33
C TRP A 102 -3.74 4.34 -6.37
N ARG A 103 -4.28 4.39 -7.59
CA ARG A 103 -3.81 5.30 -8.64
C ARG A 103 -4.01 6.77 -8.26
N SER A 104 -5.19 7.12 -7.76
CA SER A 104 -5.55 8.52 -7.49
C SER A 104 -4.98 9.07 -6.19
N GLU A 105 -4.94 8.27 -5.11
CA GLU A 105 -4.54 8.75 -3.78
C GLU A 105 -3.12 8.34 -3.39
N SER A 106 -2.70 7.12 -3.77
CA SER A 106 -1.43 6.54 -3.34
C SER A 106 -0.33 6.64 -4.40
N GLY A 107 -0.66 7.15 -5.59
CA GLY A 107 0.31 7.36 -6.66
C GLY A 107 0.80 6.07 -7.32
N ASP A 108 -0.01 5.01 -7.35
CA ASP A 108 0.34 3.70 -7.93
C ASP A 108 0.40 3.76 -9.48
N TRP A 109 1.46 4.37 -10.02
CA TRP A 109 1.67 4.47 -11.47
C TRP A 109 1.95 3.11 -12.12
N ALA A 110 2.49 2.15 -11.37
CA ALA A 110 2.77 0.81 -11.88
C ALA A 110 1.49 0.03 -12.23
N ASP A 111 0.31 0.50 -11.83
CA ASP A 111 -0.97 -0.19 -12.00
C ASP A 111 -0.93 -1.60 -11.41
N SER A 112 -0.68 -1.68 -10.10
CA SER A 112 -0.34 -2.95 -9.46
C SER A 112 -1.53 -3.90 -9.38
N VAL A 113 -2.76 -3.39 -9.31
CA VAL A 113 -3.98 -4.22 -9.13
C VAL A 113 -4.21 -5.21 -10.28
N PRO A 114 -4.24 -4.79 -11.57
CA PRO A 114 -4.31 -5.74 -12.68
C PRO A 114 -3.23 -6.83 -12.66
N GLN A 115 -2.01 -6.47 -12.29
CA GLN A 115 -0.89 -7.41 -12.22
C GLN A 115 -1.11 -8.45 -11.12
N ILE A 116 -1.51 -8.01 -9.93
CA ILE A 116 -1.84 -8.87 -8.78
C ILE A 116 -2.99 -9.83 -9.12
N VAL A 117 -4.06 -9.32 -9.74
CA VAL A 117 -5.20 -10.16 -10.14
C VAL A 117 -4.77 -11.23 -11.14
N LYS A 118 -3.97 -10.84 -12.15
CA LYS A 118 -3.46 -11.78 -13.15
C LYS A 118 -2.52 -12.82 -12.54
N SER A 119 -1.63 -12.45 -11.62
CA SER A 119 -0.72 -13.39 -10.97
C SER A 119 -1.43 -14.36 -10.04
N SER A 120 -2.39 -13.89 -9.24
CA SER A 120 -3.03 -14.71 -8.20
C SER A 120 -4.20 -15.54 -8.75
N LEU A 121 -5.10 -14.94 -9.54
CA LEU A 121 -6.28 -15.61 -10.07
C LEU A 121 -6.09 -16.17 -11.49
N GLY A 122 -5.10 -15.68 -12.25
CA GLY A 122 -4.92 -16.10 -13.65
C GLY A 122 -6.00 -15.59 -14.61
N ILE A 123 -6.84 -14.65 -14.16
CA ILE A 123 -7.92 -14.05 -14.95
C ILE A 123 -7.54 -12.63 -15.37
N GLU A 124 -8.03 -12.21 -16.54
CA GLU A 124 -8.00 -10.82 -16.97
C GLU A 124 -9.42 -10.26 -16.87
N LEU A 125 -9.60 -9.25 -16.00
CA LEU A 125 -10.85 -8.51 -15.88
C LEU A 125 -10.93 -7.43 -16.98
N ASP A 126 -12.16 -6.99 -17.28
CA ASP A 126 -12.39 -5.87 -18.20
C ASP A 126 -12.06 -4.55 -17.51
N TRP A 127 -10.78 -4.24 -17.44
CA TRP A 127 -10.27 -3.03 -16.79
C TRP A 127 -10.66 -1.80 -17.59
N GLU A 128 -11.43 -0.89 -16.98
CA GLU A 128 -11.70 0.43 -17.56
C GLU A 128 -10.36 1.13 -17.87
N ILE A 129 -10.16 1.46 -19.15
CA ILE A 129 -9.02 2.25 -19.61
C ILE A 129 -9.47 3.71 -19.54
N GLU A 130 -8.95 4.47 -18.59
CA GLU A 130 -9.10 5.92 -18.63
C GLU A 130 -8.35 6.46 -19.85
N ASP A 131 -9.03 7.21 -20.73
CA ASP A 131 -8.50 7.80 -21.98
C ASP A 131 -7.30 8.77 -21.78
N SER A 132 -6.94 9.07 -20.53
CA SER A 132 -5.75 9.86 -20.19
C SER A 132 -4.51 8.98 -20.28
N VAL A 133 -3.48 9.41 -21.03
CA VAL A 133 -2.13 8.82 -21.06
C VAL A 133 -1.72 8.35 -19.67
N LEU A 134 -1.78 7.03 -19.43
CA LEU A 134 -1.48 6.45 -18.13
C LEU A 134 0.04 6.41 -17.99
N TYR A 135 0.55 6.93 -16.87
CA TYR A 135 1.93 6.65 -16.50
C TYR A 135 2.05 5.16 -16.18
N ASN A 136 3.16 4.56 -16.58
CA ASN A 136 3.48 3.17 -16.36
C ASN A 136 4.69 3.00 -15.44
N THR A 137 5.11 1.75 -15.21
CA THR A 137 6.26 1.41 -14.38
C THR A 137 7.57 2.05 -14.88
N GLN A 138 7.77 2.20 -16.19
CA GLN A 138 8.96 2.84 -16.75
C GLN A 138 8.96 4.35 -16.48
N ASP A 139 7.80 5.01 -16.59
CA ASP A 139 7.66 6.43 -16.25
C ASP A 139 7.95 6.68 -14.77
N PHE A 140 7.47 5.78 -13.88
CA PHE A 140 7.78 5.86 -12.46
C PHE A 140 9.28 5.68 -12.19
N ALA A 141 9.91 4.67 -12.80
CA ALA A 141 11.35 4.43 -12.63
C ALA A 141 12.20 5.60 -13.12
N LEU A 142 11.80 6.22 -14.23
CA LEU A 142 12.44 7.44 -14.74
C LEU A 142 12.26 8.61 -13.77
N LEU A 143 11.03 8.84 -13.28
CA LEU A 143 10.76 9.91 -12.32
C LEU A 143 11.54 9.72 -11.03
N ASP A 144 11.56 8.50 -10.49
CA ASP A 144 12.26 8.14 -9.25
C ASP A 144 13.77 8.40 -9.38
N LYS A 145 14.36 8.03 -10.52
CA LYS A 145 15.76 8.33 -10.81
C LYS A 145 16.04 9.84 -10.79
N VAL A 146 15.23 10.63 -11.50
CA VAL A 146 15.40 12.09 -11.57
C VAL A 146 15.20 12.74 -10.20
N CYS A 147 14.23 12.27 -9.43
CA CYS A 147 13.97 12.79 -8.08
C CYS A 147 15.15 12.53 -7.14
N LYS A 148 15.72 11.32 -7.18
CA LYS A 148 16.91 10.95 -6.39
C LYS A 148 18.15 11.76 -6.76
N GLU A 149 18.34 12.07 -8.04
CA GLU A 149 19.45 12.95 -8.49
C GLU A 149 19.35 14.37 -7.93
N HIS A 150 18.13 14.82 -7.58
CA HIS A 150 17.85 16.16 -7.06
C HIS A 150 17.48 16.19 -5.56
N ASP A 151 17.62 15.07 -4.84
CA ASP A 151 17.24 14.94 -3.43
C ASP A 151 15.77 15.33 -3.15
N LEU A 152 14.88 14.91 -4.06
CA LEU A 152 13.44 15.15 -3.97
C LEU A 152 12.67 13.86 -3.63
N PRO A 153 11.64 13.92 -2.79
CA PRO A 153 10.76 12.77 -2.57
C PRO A 153 9.96 12.43 -3.83
N THR A 154 10.10 11.20 -4.34
CA THR A 154 9.39 10.73 -5.54
C THR A 154 7.86 10.82 -5.37
N GLU A 155 7.34 10.47 -4.19
CA GLU A 155 5.90 10.53 -3.88
C GLU A 155 5.32 11.95 -4.04
N LEU A 156 6.08 12.99 -3.65
CA LEU A 156 5.68 14.38 -3.84
C LEU A 156 5.48 14.69 -5.31
N MET A 157 6.46 14.35 -6.14
CA MET A 157 6.41 14.63 -7.58
C MET A 157 5.27 13.86 -8.26
N VAL A 158 5.07 12.60 -7.89
CA VAL A 158 3.93 11.79 -8.36
C VAL A 158 2.59 12.49 -8.07
N LYS A 159 2.39 13.00 -6.84
CA LYS A 159 1.15 13.71 -6.47
C LYS A 159 0.99 15.04 -7.21
N LEU A 160 2.06 15.83 -7.33
CA LEU A 160 2.02 17.13 -8.04
C LEU A 160 1.67 16.95 -9.52
N ILE A 161 2.30 15.99 -10.18
CA ILE A 161 2.01 15.64 -11.56
C ILE A 161 0.56 15.14 -11.70
N GLY A 162 0.08 14.34 -10.74
CA GLY A 162 -1.31 13.90 -10.68
C GLY A 162 -2.30 15.07 -10.63
N VAL A 163 -2.04 16.08 -9.79
CA VAL A 163 -2.86 17.30 -9.70
C VAL A 163 -2.88 18.09 -11.00
N GLU A 164 -1.72 18.25 -11.65
CA GLU A 164 -1.62 18.93 -12.96
C GLU A 164 -2.40 18.18 -14.03
N LYS A 165 -2.25 16.84 -14.11
CA LYS A 165 -3.00 16.01 -15.06
C LYS A 165 -4.51 16.10 -14.86
N ALA A 166 -4.98 15.99 -13.62
CA ALA A 166 -6.41 16.09 -13.32
C ALA A 166 -7.00 17.47 -13.70
N SER A 167 -6.16 18.50 -13.78
CA SER A 167 -6.54 19.84 -14.18
C SER A 167 -6.40 20.11 -15.69
N HIS A 168 -5.75 19.20 -16.42
CA HIS A 168 -5.51 19.34 -17.84
C HIS A 168 -6.82 19.21 -18.64
N GLY A 169 -7.05 20.11 -19.60
CA GLY A 169 -8.28 20.12 -20.40
C GLY A 169 -9.50 20.79 -19.75
N LEU A 170 -9.43 21.19 -18.48
CA LEU A 170 -10.52 21.93 -17.83
C LEU A 170 -10.53 23.41 -18.26
N LYS A 171 -11.69 23.90 -18.74
CA LYS A 171 -11.90 25.32 -19.10
C LYS A 171 -11.66 26.30 -17.94
N ARG A 172 -11.78 25.85 -16.68
CA ARG A 172 -11.58 26.66 -15.47
C ARG A 172 -10.65 25.92 -14.51
N ARG A 173 -9.45 26.47 -14.28
CA ARG A 173 -8.39 25.88 -13.44
C ARG A 173 -8.30 26.49 -12.03
N HIS A 174 -9.36 27.16 -11.56
CA HIS A 174 -9.31 27.94 -10.31
C HIS A 174 -8.87 27.15 -9.07
N ASN A 175 -9.12 25.84 -9.02
CA ASN A 175 -8.79 24.99 -7.88
C ASN A 175 -7.39 24.37 -7.92
N ILE A 176 -6.65 24.51 -9.02
CA ILE A 176 -5.35 23.84 -9.16
C ILE A 176 -4.35 24.30 -8.11
N HIS A 177 -4.27 25.61 -7.87
CA HIS A 177 -3.37 26.17 -6.87
C HIS A 177 -3.73 25.69 -5.46
N SER A 178 -5.03 25.59 -5.14
CA SER A 178 -5.47 25.03 -3.86
C SER A 178 -5.08 23.56 -3.69
N GLN A 179 -5.15 22.77 -4.76
CA GLN A 179 -4.77 21.35 -4.73
C GLN A 179 -3.25 21.18 -4.66
N LEU A 180 -2.48 21.94 -5.43
CA LEU A 180 -1.02 21.97 -5.36
C LEU A 180 -0.54 22.39 -3.98
N SER A 181 -1.11 23.46 -3.42
CA SER A 181 -0.79 23.90 -2.05
C SER A 181 -1.12 22.83 -1.02
N LYS A 182 -2.21 22.06 -1.20
CA LYS A 182 -2.54 20.95 -0.29
C LYS A 182 -1.44 19.88 -0.29
N VAL A 183 -0.96 19.48 -1.47
CA VAL A 183 0.13 18.51 -1.62
C VAL A 183 1.45 19.05 -1.06
N LEU A 184 1.80 20.30 -1.40
CA LEU A 184 3.03 20.93 -0.90
C LEU A 184 3.05 21.11 0.62
N ASN A 185 1.88 21.26 1.25
CA ASN A 185 1.76 21.40 2.69
C ASN A 185 1.78 20.05 3.44
N GLU A 186 1.79 18.90 2.76
CA GLU A 186 2.01 17.61 3.41
C GLU A 186 3.44 17.51 3.99
N GLU A 187 3.67 16.51 4.85
CA GLU A 187 5.00 16.24 5.37
C GLU A 187 5.80 15.38 4.41
N TRP A 188 6.93 15.94 3.95
CA TRP A 188 7.83 15.32 2.98
C TRP A 188 9.20 14.99 3.55
N ARG A 189 9.44 15.37 4.81
CA ARG A 189 10.65 15.05 5.55
C ARG A 189 10.60 13.61 6.05
N ASP A 190 11.76 13.04 6.29
CA ASP A 190 11.87 11.75 6.96
C ASP A 190 11.44 11.87 8.44
N LEU A 191 11.05 10.73 9.02
CA LEU A 191 10.54 10.69 10.38
C LEU A 191 11.58 11.17 11.41
N ALA A 192 12.86 10.83 11.24
CA ALA A 192 13.91 11.25 12.17
C ALA A 192 14.06 12.77 12.19
N SER A 193 14.04 13.43 11.03
CA SER A 193 14.05 14.89 10.91
C SER A 193 12.83 15.55 11.57
N ILE A 194 11.65 14.95 11.45
CA ILE A 194 10.41 15.46 12.08
C ILE A 194 10.49 15.34 13.60
N LEU A 195 10.98 14.20 14.11
CA LEU A 195 11.14 13.97 15.53
C LEU A 195 12.23 14.88 16.12
N ALA A 196 13.36 15.07 15.44
CA ALA A 196 14.43 15.97 15.86
C ALA A 196 13.97 17.44 15.92
N ALA A 197 13.16 17.89 14.96
CA ALA A 197 12.60 19.24 14.97
C ALA A 197 11.59 19.47 16.13
N ARG A 198 10.96 18.39 16.61
CA ARG A 198 10.01 18.42 17.73
C ARG A 198 10.70 18.31 19.09
N ASN A 199 11.76 17.51 19.17
CA ASN A 199 12.45 17.15 20.41
C ASN A 199 13.87 17.71 20.42
N SER A 200 14.10 18.77 21.19
CA SER A 200 15.47 19.14 21.54
C SER A 200 16.14 18.13 22.50
N GLN A 201 15.42 17.19 23.16
CA GLN A 201 15.98 16.27 24.19
C GLN A 201 15.19 14.96 24.49
N GLN A 202 14.58 14.24 23.54
CA GLN A 202 13.94 12.93 23.82
C GLN A 202 14.21 11.89 22.73
N ASP A 203 14.51 10.65 23.15
CA ASP A 203 14.90 9.52 22.30
C ASP A 203 13.77 9.04 21.38
N ILE A 204 14.13 8.71 20.14
CA ILE A 204 13.20 8.31 19.06
C ILE A 204 12.41 7.04 19.43
N ASN A 205 13.05 6.12 20.16
CA ASN A 205 12.47 4.84 20.58
C ASN A 205 11.43 4.99 21.71
N GLU A 206 11.34 6.14 22.39
CA GLU A 206 10.24 6.39 23.36
C GLU A 206 8.95 6.86 22.66
N ILE A 207 9.07 7.44 21.46
CA ILE A 207 7.97 8.04 20.68
C ILE A 207 7.33 7.02 19.76
N ILE A 208 8.16 6.14 19.21
CA ILE A 208 7.79 4.97 18.42
C ILE A 208 8.04 3.79 19.37
N GLU A 209 6.99 3.16 19.94
CA GLU A 209 7.18 1.94 20.72
C GLU A 209 7.80 0.88 19.80
N VAL A 210 9.12 0.69 19.83
CA VAL A 210 9.84 -0.34 19.05
C VAL A 210 10.81 -1.01 20.01
N ASP A 211 10.73 -2.33 20.14
CA ASP A 211 11.78 -3.14 20.77
C ASP A 211 12.87 -3.49 19.73
N ASP A 212 14.13 -3.49 20.16
CA ASP A 212 15.36 -3.63 19.35
C ASP A 212 15.56 -5.01 18.66
N ASP A 213 14.56 -5.89 18.63
CA ASP A 213 14.70 -7.24 18.06
C ASP A 213 14.28 -7.30 16.58
N GLU A 214 15.06 -6.65 15.70
CA GLU A 214 15.03 -6.89 14.24
C GLU A 214 16.32 -7.53 13.75
N SER A 215 16.26 -8.79 13.31
CA SER A 215 17.29 -9.35 12.40
C SER A 215 16.82 -10.41 11.39
N SER A 216 15.51 -10.72 11.26
CA SER A 216 15.09 -11.83 10.37
C SER A 216 14.15 -11.48 9.21
N PHE A 217 13.53 -10.30 9.14
CA PHE A 217 12.47 -10.03 8.16
C PHE A 217 12.90 -9.22 6.92
N THR A 218 14.08 -8.58 6.94
CA THR A 218 14.53 -7.73 5.82
C THR A 218 15.14 -8.51 4.66
N GLU A 219 15.52 -9.78 4.84
CA GLU A 219 16.11 -10.60 3.76
C GLU A 219 15.09 -11.16 2.75
N GLU A 220 13.81 -11.36 3.14
CA GLU A 220 12.79 -11.88 2.23
C GLU A 220 12.17 -10.80 1.31
N ILE A 221 12.28 -9.52 1.67
CA ILE A 221 11.70 -8.40 0.91
C ILE A 221 12.50 -8.15 -0.39
N SER A 222 13.81 -8.42 -0.39
CA SER A 222 14.65 -8.24 -1.57
C SER A 222 14.56 -9.40 -2.57
N SER A 223 14.27 -10.63 -2.12
CA SER A 223 14.28 -11.81 -3.01
C SER A 223 12.99 -11.91 -3.83
N GLY A 224 11.82 -11.66 -3.22
CA GLY A 224 10.52 -11.77 -3.90
C GLY A 224 10.31 -10.78 -5.05
N GLN A 225 10.93 -9.59 -4.98
CA GLN A 225 10.82 -8.57 -6.03
C GLN A 225 11.77 -8.84 -7.21
N LEU A 226 12.90 -9.51 -6.98
CA LEU A 226 13.83 -9.93 -8.04
C LEU A 226 13.29 -11.13 -8.84
N ASP A 227 12.56 -12.03 -8.19
CA ASP A 227 11.98 -13.21 -8.86
C ASP A 227 10.78 -12.87 -9.77
N LEU A 228 10.00 -11.85 -9.41
CA LEU A 228 8.91 -11.34 -10.26
C LEU A 228 9.42 -10.54 -11.47
N LEU A 229 10.64 -9.97 -11.39
CA LEU A 229 11.26 -9.23 -12.48
C LEU A 229 12.11 -10.11 -13.42
N ASN A 230 12.66 -11.23 -12.93
CA ASN A 230 13.52 -12.12 -13.72
C ASN A 230 12.78 -13.17 -14.55
N ASN A 231 11.48 -13.41 -14.31
CA ASN A 231 10.71 -14.43 -15.04
C ASN A 231 10.05 -13.94 -16.34
N VAL A 232 10.29 -12.68 -16.74
CA VAL A 232 9.92 -12.17 -18.07
C VAL A 232 11.12 -12.26 -19.00
N GLY A 233 11.45 -13.48 -19.43
CA GLY A 233 12.15 -13.67 -20.70
C GLY A 233 13.31 -14.66 -20.71
N VAL A 234 13.01 -15.95 -20.93
CA VAL A 234 13.88 -16.92 -21.64
C VAL A 234 12.95 -17.95 -22.33
N LYS A 235 12.53 -17.70 -23.58
CA LYS A 235 13.00 -18.34 -24.86
C LYS A 235 12.21 -19.60 -25.29
N PRO A 236 12.26 -20.03 -26.57
CA PRO A 236 13.18 -19.64 -27.66
C PRO A 236 12.59 -18.68 -28.71
#